data_AF-Q92CR2-F1
#
_entry.id   AF-Q92CR2-F1
#
_cell.length_a   1.000
_cell.length_b   1.000
_cell.length_c   1.000
_cell.angle_alpha   90.00
_cell.angle_beta   90.00
_cell.angle_gamma   90.00
#
_symmetry.space_group_name_H-M   'P 1'
#
loop_
_entity.id
_entity.type
_entity.pdbx_description
1 polymer ?
#
loop_
_entity_poly.entity_id
_entity_poly.type
_entity_poly.pdbx_seq_one_letter_code
_entity_poly.pdbx_strand_id
1 'polypeptide(L)'
;MKKMMVMGSVGCGKTTLCQKLHGYDILYKKTQAVEYFQEMIDTPGEFVQHRQLYSALTVTSADASVIAILQSVTEKKQTFSPMFASIFAKPVIGIVTKVDLAESDKDIERAERELRMAGAKHIFYISSVEETGIEELRAYLED
;
A
#
# COMPACT_ATOMS: atom_id res chain seq x y z
N MET A 1 11.59 13.00 -1.95
CA MET A 1 10.47 12.22 -2.54
C MET A 1 9.12 12.67 -1.98
N LYS A 2 8.02 12.47 -2.72
CA LYS A 2 6.64 12.57 -2.23
C LYS A 2 6.49 11.72 -0.97
N LYS A 3 6.01 12.31 0.13
CA LYS A 3 5.77 11.57 1.37
C LYS A 3 4.57 10.64 1.18
N MET A 4 4.78 9.33 1.24
CA MET A 4 3.75 8.33 0.95
C MET A 4 3.16 7.73 2.23
N MET A 5 1.85 7.71 2.35
CA MET A 5 1.15 6.96 3.41
C MET A 5 0.67 5.62 2.86
N VAL A 6 1.10 4.51 3.48
CA VAL A 6 0.76 3.16 3.03
C VAL A 6 -0.35 2.55 3.88
N MET A 7 -1.32 1.93 3.21
CA MET A 7 -2.49 1.30 3.83
C MET A 7 -2.78 -0.05 3.18
N GLY A 8 -3.32 -0.99 3.96
CA GLY A 8 -3.62 -2.34 3.49
C GLY A 8 -3.66 -3.32 4.64
N SER A 9 -4.13 -4.53 4.40
CA SER A 9 -4.28 -5.57 5.41
C SER A 9 -2.96 -5.94 6.10
N VAL A 10 -3.08 -6.62 7.24
CA VAL A 10 -1.90 -7.19 7.91
C VAL A 10 -1.25 -8.23 6.99
N GLY A 11 0.06 -8.09 6.76
CA GLY A 11 0.82 -9.04 5.94
C GLY A 11 0.73 -8.82 4.42
N CYS A 12 0.08 -7.75 3.93
CA CYS A 12 0.08 -7.43 2.50
C CYS A 12 1.43 -6.92 1.97
N GLY A 13 2.40 -6.60 2.84
CA GLY A 13 3.75 -6.19 2.42
C GLY A 13 4.09 -4.71 2.62
N LYS A 14 3.27 -3.92 3.34
CA LYS A 14 3.55 -2.51 3.67
C LYS A 14 4.97 -2.27 4.19
N THR A 15 5.32 -2.92 5.31
CA THR A 15 6.62 -2.73 5.98
C THR A 15 7.79 -3.19 5.11
N THR A 16 7.65 -4.32 4.42
CA THR A 16 8.67 -4.84 3.50
C THR A 16 8.92 -3.89 2.32
N LEU A 17 7.85 -3.33 1.74
CA LEU A 17 7.95 -2.34 0.68
C LEU A 17 8.63 -1.06 1.19
N CYS A 18 8.25 -0.59 2.37
CA CYS A 18 8.87 0.59 2.99
C CYS A 18 10.38 0.39 3.17
N GLN A 19 10.79 -0.77 3.71
CA GLN A 19 12.21 -1.10 3.89
C GLN A 19 12.97 -1.11 2.56
N LYS A 20 12.41 -1.75 1.53
CA LYS A 20 13.03 -1.81 0.20
C LYS A 20 13.19 -0.45 -0.46
N LEU A 21 12.20 0.43 -0.37
CA LEU A 21 12.29 1.76 -0.97
C LEU A 21 13.36 2.64 -0.32
N HIS A 22 13.62 2.46 0.98
CA HIS A 22 14.66 3.18 1.73
C HIS A 22 16.04 2.49 1.68
N GLY A 23 16.18 1.38 0.95
CA GLY A 23 17.44 0.63 0.87
C GLY A 23 17.84 -0.05 2.19
N TYR A 24 16.89 -0.29 3.09
CA TYR A 24 17.14 -1.05 4.32
C TYR A 24 17.10 -2.56 4.05
N ASP A 25 17.87 -3.32 4.83
CA ASP A 25 17.75 -4.78 4.87
C ASP A 25 16.34 -5.19 5.30
N ILE A 26 15.79 -6.25 4.70
CA ILE A 26 14.47 -6.79 5.07
C ILE A 26 14.56 -7.44 6.45
N LEU A 27 14.36 -6.66 7.51
CA LEU A 27 14.21 -7.15 8.88
C LEU A 27 12.72 -7.27 9.20
N TYR A 28 12.23 -8.49 9.36
CA TYR A 28 10.83 -8.75 9.68
C TYR A 28 10.48 -8.22 11.09
N LYS A 29 9.97 -6.99 11.16
CA LYS A 29 9.43 -6.37 12.38
C LYS A 29 7.94 -6.10 12.14
N LYS A 30 7.06 -6.73 12.92
CA LYS A 30 5.62 -6.45 12.87
C LYS A 30 5.38 -5.01 13.37
N THR A 31 4.88 -4.14 12.52
CA THR A 31 4.40 -2.81 12.93
C THR A 31 3.14 -2.99 13.81
N GLN A 32 3.17 -2.48 15.04
CA GLN A 32 2.04 -2.53 16.00
C GLN A 32 1.54 -1.10 16.36
N ALA A 33 2.15 -0.07 15.78
CA ALA A 33 1.83 1.35 15.96
C ALA A 33 2.02 2.08 14.62
N VAL A 34 1.56 3.32 14.48
CA VAL A 34 1.93 4.15 13.31
C VAL A 34 3.42 4.47 13.41
N GLU A 35 4.21 3.96 12.46
CA GLU A 35 5.65 4.22 12.39
C GLU A 35 5.91 5.27 11.30
N TYR A 36 6.55 6.36 11.70
CA TYR A 36 7.02 7.38 10.78
C TYR A 36 8.43 7.00 10.31
N PHE A 37 8.54 6.59 9.05
CA PHE A 37 9.81 6.68 8.32
C PHE A 37 9.92 8.09 7.74
N GLN A 38 11.15 8.61 7.51
CA GLN A 38 11.34 10.01 7.09
C GLN A 38 10.48 10.40 5.88
N GLU A 39 10.25 9.47 4.94
CA GLU A 39 9.47 9.70 3.73
C GLU A 39 8.18 8.84 3.64
N MET A 40 7.85 8.06 4.68
CA MET A 40 6.64 7.22 4.69
C MET A 40 5.91 7.16 6.02
N ILE A 41 4.58 7.07 5.93
CA ILE A 41 3.69 6.84 7.07
C ILE A 41 3.17 5.40 6.96
N ASP A 42 3.73 4.48 7.78
CA ASP A 42 3.26 3.09 7.87
C ASP A 42 2.08 3.01 8.84
N THR A 43 0.90 2.66 8.32
CA THR A 43 -0.30 2.49 9.15
C THR A 43 -0.51 1.03 9.55
N PRO A 44 -0.92 0.74 10.80
CA PRO A 44 -1.29 -0.62 11.18
C PRO A 44 -2.42 -1.15 10.29
N GLY A 45 -2.31 -2.39 9.83
CA GLY A 45 -3.28 -2.97 8.90
C GLY A 45 -4.68 -3.13 9.50
N GLU A 46 -4.78 -3.13 10.82
CA GLU A 46 -6.03 -3.14 11.58
C GLU A 46 -6.86 -1.87 11.34
N PHE A 47 -6.24 -0.75 10.98
CA PHE A 47 -6.95 0.53 10.81
C PHE A 47 -7.88 0.51 9.59
N VAL A 48 -7.49 -0.16 8.51
CA VAL A 48 -8.36 -0.34 7.33
C VAL A 48 -9.48 -1.37 7.58
N GLN A 49 -9.32 -2.25 8.57
CA GLN A 49 -10.32 -3.26 8.91
C GLN A 49 -11.42 -2.71 9.85
N HIS A 50 -11.12 -1.66 10.61
CA HIS A 50 -12.04 -1.07 11.58
C HIS A 50 -12.48 0.33 11.16
N ARG A 51 -13.73 0.45 10.67
CA ARG A 51 -14.31 1.74 10.21
C ARG A 51 -14.22 2.88 11.24
N GLN A 52 -14.24 2.55 12.54
CA GLN A 52 -14.09 3.54 13.61
C GLN A 52 -12.73 4.25 13.60
N LEU A 53 -11.71 3.65 12.98
CA LEU A 53 -10.35 4.19 12.85
C LEU A 53 -10.14 4.99 11.55
N TYR A 54 -11.15 5.13 10.70
CA TYR A 54 -11.00 5.87 9.44
C TYR A 54 -10.73 7.35 9.67
N SER A 55 -11.27 7.95 10.74
CA SER A 55 -10.96 9.33 11.11
C SER A 55 -9.47 9.52 11.41
N ALA A 56 -8.83 8.55 12.06
CA ALA A 56 -7.40 8.57 12.30
C ALA A 56 -6.61 8.48 10.98
N LEU A 57 -7.06 7.65 10.03
CA LEU A 57 -6.45 7.59 8.68
C LEU A 57 -6.58 8.92 7.94
N THR A 58 -7.76 9.54 7.92
CA THR A 58 -7.99 10.83 7.25
C THR A 58 -7.17 11.95 7.90
N VAL A 59 -7.11 12.04 9.23
CA VAL A 59 -6.29 13.04 9.93
C VAL A 59 -4.81 12.84 9.61
N THR A 60 -4.31 11.61 9.69
CA THR A 60 -2.91 11.29 9.40
C THR A 60 -2.55 11.58 7.93
N SER A 61 -3.50 11.42 7.00
CA SER A 61 -3.29 11.69 5.57
C SER A 61 -2.96 13.15 5.26
N ALA A 62 -3.22 14.09 6.18
CA ALA A 62 -2.87 15.49 6.02
C ALA A 62 -1.37 15.68 5.78
N ASP A 63 -0.54 14.88 6.46
CA ASP A 63 0.92 14.90 6.40
C ASP A 63 1.52 14.11 5.23
N ALA A 64 0.68 13.51 4.38
CA ALA A 64 1.09 12.77 3.20
C ALA A 64 0.92 13.59 1.91
N SER A 65 1.80 13.36 0.94
CA SER A 65 1.68 13.86 -0.42
C SER A 65 0.84 12.92 -1.30
N VAL A 66 0.93 11.60 -1.05
CA VAL A 66 0.23 10.56 -1.79
C VAL A 66 -0.19 9.42 -0.86
N ILE A 67 -1.32 8.80 -1.14
CA ILE A 67 -1.80 7.61 -0.44
C ILE A 67 -1.58 6.39 -1.34
N ALA A 68 -0.99 5.34 -0.79
CA ALA A 68 -0.86 4.05 -1.44
C ALA A 68 -1.71 3.01 -0.71
N ILE A 69 -2.68 2.43 -1.42
CA ILE A 69 -3.44 1.28 -0.95
C ILE A 69 -2.87 0.00 -1.55
N LEU A 70 -2.52 -0.95 -0.70
CA LEU A 70 -1.83 -2.19 -1.06
C LEU A 70 -2.77 -3.38 -0.99
N GLN A 71 -2.73 -4.23 -2.02
CA GLN A 71 -3.45 -5.50 -2.08
C GLN A 71 -2.46 -6.61 -2.52
N SER A 72 -2.32 -7.66 -1.69
CA SER A 72 -1.47 -8.81 -2.03
C SER A 72 -2.19 -9.75 -2.99
N VAL A 73 -1.49 -10.30 -4.00
CA VAL A 73 -2.07 -11.32 -4.89
C VAL A 73 -2.56 -12.55 -4.12
N THR A 74 -1.89 -12.87 -3.01
CA THR A 74 -2.23 -14.01 -2.14
C THR A 74 -3.46 -13.76 -1.27
N GLU A 75 -3.95 -12.51 -1.17
CA GLU A 75 -5.02 -12.14 -0.26
C GLU A 75 -6.38 -12.29 -0.95
N LYS A 76 -7.20 -13.23 -0.43
CA LYS A 76 -8.50 -13.58 -1.01
C LYS A 76 -9.68 -12.81 -0.41
N LYS A 77 -9.46 -12.10 0.69
CA LYS A 77 -10.49 -11.28 1.33
C LYS A 77 -10.43 -9.87 0.80
N GLN A 78 -11.60 -9.28 0.61
CA GLN A 78 -11.70 -7.88 0.25
C GLN A 78 -11.26 -7.00 1.42
N THR A 79 -10.18 -6.25 1.23
CA THR A 79 -9.61 -5.35 2.25
C THR A 79 -10.33 -4.01 2.30
N PHE A 80 -10.64 -3.44 1.13
CA PHE A 80 -11.20 -2.10 1.01
C PHE A 80 -12.66 -2.14 0.54
N SER A 81 -13.49 -1.28 1.12
CA SER A 81 -14.82 -1.01 0.57
C SER A 81 -14.71 -0.31 -0.80
N PRO A 82 -15.69 -0.48 -1.70
CA PRO A 82 -15.77 0.35 -2.90
C PRO A 82 -15.66 1.84 -2.57
N MET A 83 -14.96 2.59 -3.42
CA MET A 83 -14.71 4.03 -3.25
C MET A 83 -14.01 4.42 -1.94
N PHE A 84 -13.29 3.50 -1.27
CA PHE A 84 -12.51 3.81 -0.07
C PHE A 84 -11.62 5.05 -0.23
N ALA A 85 -10.98 5.22 -1.39
CA ALA A 85 -10.12 6.36 -1.72
C ALA A 85 -10.82 7.73 -1.60
N SER A 86 -12.15 7.78 -1.70
CA SER A 86 -12.93 9.03 -1.65
C SER A 86 -12.88 9.75 -0.31
N ILE A 87 -12.44 9.08 0.77
CA ILE A 87 -12.28 9.70 2.10
C ILE A 87 -11.01 10.57 2.20
N PHE A 88 -10.12 10.51 1.20
CA PHE A 88 -8.87 11.24 1.17
C PHE A 88 -8.91 12.40 0.17
N ALA A 89 -8.39 13.55 0.58
CA ALA A 89 -8.21 14.72 -0.29
C ALA A 89 -6.84 14.72 -1.01
N LYS A 90 -6.21 13.55 -1.13
CA LYS A 90 -4.86 13.34 -1.68
C LYS A 90 -4.93 12.37 -2.87
N PRO A 91 -3.97 12.42 -3.82
CA PRO A 91 -3.87 11.39 -4.85
C PRO A 91 -3.76 10.00 -4.23
N VAL A 92 -4.49 9.03 -4.80
CA VAL A 92 -4.48 7.64 -4.34
C VAL A 92 -4.00 6.72 -5.47
N ILE A 93 -2.90 6.02 -5.19
CA ILE A 93 -2.35 4.95 -6.04
C ILE A 93 -2.67 3.58 -5.44
N GLY A 94 -2.72 2.57 -6.29
CA GLY A 94 -2.84 1.18 -5.89
C GLY A 94 -1.52 0.45 -6.11
N ILE A 95 -1.22 -0.49 -5.23
CA ILE A 95 -0.03 -1.34 -5.36
C ILE A 95 -0.46 -2.78 -5.19
N VAL A 96 -0.34 -3.57 -6.26
CA VAL A 96 -0.46 -5.02 -6.21
C VAL A 96 0.88 -5.57 -5.72
N THR A 97 0.88 -6.21 -4.56
CA THR A 97 2.11 -6.73 -3.94
C THR A 97 2.23 -8.24 -4.07
N LYS A 98 3.47 -8.73 -3.89
CA LYS A 98 3.84 -10.15 -3.95
C LYS A 98 3.52 -10.80 -5.29
N VAL A 99 3.68 -10.06 -6.39
CA VAL A 99 3.37 -10.57 -7.74
C VAL A 99 4.19 -11.80 -8.11
N ASP A 100 5.34 -12.02 -7.46
CA ASP A 100 6.14 -13.25 -7.52
C ASP A 100 5.39 -14.51 -7.05
N LEU A 101 4.34 -14.35 -6.23
CA LEU A 101 3.52 -15.45 -5.70
C LEU A 101 2.23 -15.67 -6.51
N ALA A 102 2.03 -14.98 -7.63
CA ALA A 102 0.86 -15.20 -8.47
C ALA A 102 0.94 -16.57 -9.15
N GLU A 103 -0.12 -17.39 -9.02
CA GLU A 103 -0.20 -18.69 -9.70
C GLU A 103 -0.70 -18.51 -11.15
N SER A 104 -1.37 -17.39 -11.43
CA SER A 104 -1.82 -17.00 -12.76
C SER A 104 -2.05 -15.49 -12.87
N ASP A 105 -2.12 -14.98 -14.10
CA ASP A 105 -2.45 -13.58 -14.38
C ASP A 105 -3.79 -13.14 -13.74
N LYS A 106 -4.72 -14.09 -13.57
CA LYS A 106 -6.02 -13.84 -12.93
C LYS A 106 -5.90 -13.39 -11.47
N ASP A 107 -4.84 -13.79 -10.76
CA ASP A 107 -4.61 -13.36 -9.38
C ASP A 107 -4.23 -11.87 -9.33
N ILE A 108 -3.40 -11.44 -10.28
CA ILE A 108 -2.99 -10.04 -10.45
C ILE A 108 -4.19 -9.20 -10.88
N GLU A 109 -4.94 -9.63 -11.89
CA GLU A 109 -6.15 -8.95 -12.37
C GLU A 109 -7.20 -8.77 -11.27
N ARG A 110 -7.35 -9.77 -10.39
CA ARG A 110 -8.26 -9.69 -9.23
C ARG A 110 -7.80 -8.61 -8.26
N ALA A 111 -6.52 -8.61 -7.87
CA ALA A 111 -5.98 -7.62 -6.95
C ALA A 111 -6.07 -6.21 -7.53
N GLU A 112 -5.73 -6.02 -8.81
CA GLU A 112 -5.89 -4.74 -9.51
C GLU A 112 -7.35 -4.28 -9.49
N ARG A 113 -8.30 -5.16 -9.85
CA ARG A 113 -9.72 -4.82 -9.86
C ARG A 113 -10.20 -4.37 -8.50
N GLU A 114 -9.79 -5.03 -7.42
CA GLU A 114 -10.12 -4.63 -6.05
C GLU A 114 -9.60 -3.23 -5.71
N LEU A 115 -8.35 -2.91 -6.09
CA LEU A 115 -7.77 -1.58 -5.91
C LEU A 115 -8.48 -0.50 -6.74
N ARG A 116 -8.82 -0.81 -7.99
CA ARG A 116 -9.60 0.11 -8.84
C ARG A 116 -10.99 0.36 -8.29
N MET A 117 -11.68 -0.67 -7.80
CA MET A 117 -12.97 -0.51 -7.12
C MET A 117 -12.87 0.33 -5.86
N ALA A 118 -11.75 0.23 -5.12
CA ALA A 118 -11.47 1.09 -3.98
C ALA A 118 -11.19 2.55 -4.39
N GLY A 119 -10.95 2.83 -5.67
CA GLY A 119 -10.78 4.17 -6.23
C GLY A 119 -9.32 4.56 -6.51
N ALA A 120 -8.38 3.62 -6.52
CA ALA A 120 -7.03 3.87 -7.00
C ALA A 120 -7.03 4.16 -8.51
N LYS A 121 -6.29 5.21 -8.92
CA LYS A 121 -6.25 5.64 -10.33
C LYS A 121 -5.10 5.01 -11.11
N HIS A 122 -3.92 4.96 -10.50
CA HIS A 122 -2.70 4.39 -11.06
C HIS A 122 -2.27 3.19 -10.23
N ILE A 123 -1.85 2.11 -10.88
CA ILE A 123 -1.59 0.81 -10.26
C ILE A 123 -0.14 0.40 -10.55
N PHE A 124 0.59 0.06 -9.50
CA PHE A 124 1.93 -0.52 -9.58
C PHE A 124 1.88 -2.01 -9.25
N TYR A 125 2.79 -2.78 -9.85
CA TYR A 125 2.93 -4.21 -9.64
C TYR A 125 4.29 -4.50 -9.04
N ILE A 126 4.32 -5.00 -7.81
CA ILE A 126 5.54 -5.07 -7.02
C ILE A 126 5.80 -6.46 -6.46
N SER A 127 7.05 -6.90 -6.64
CA SER A 127 7.67 -7.91 -5.79
C SER A 127 8.80 -7.26 -5.02
N SER A 128 8.73 -7.29 -3.69
CA SER A 128 9.84 -6.84 -2.84
C SER A 128 10.95 -7.90 -2.72
N VAL A 129 10.69 -9.14 -3.14
CA VAL A 129 11.65 -10.26 -3.13
C VAL A 129 12.46 -10.25 -4.42
N GLU A 130 11.77 -10.20 -5.56
CA GLU A 130 12.39 -10.16 -6.90
C GLU A 130 12.75 -8.74 -7.37
N GLU A 131 12.48 -7.73 -6.53
CA GLU A 131 12.71 -6.30 -6.80
C GLU A 131 11.96 -5.72 -8.02
N THR A 132 10.98 -6.45 -8.54
CA THR A 132 10.11 -6.03 -9.64
C THR A 132 9.28 -4.80 -9.26
N GLY A 133 9.26 -3.79 -10.14
CA GLY A 133 8.41 -2.60 -10.03
C GLY A 133 8.85 -1.58 -8.97
N ILE A 134 9.91 -1.86 -8.22
CA ILE A 134 10.41 -0.97 -7.16
C ILE A 134 10.93 0.35 -7.75
N GLU A 135 11.70 0.29 -8.84
CA GLU A 135 12.28 1.48 -9.45
C GLU A 135 11.22 2.36 -10.13
N GLU A 136 10.20 1.75 -10.75
CA GLU A 136 9.06 2.47 -11.33
C GLU A 136 8.29 3.25 -10.25
N LEU A 137 8.03 2.61 -9.11
CA LEU A 137 7.40 3.28 -7.97
C LEU A 137 8.31 4.38 -7.40
N ARG A 138 9.62 4.15 -7.29
CA ARG A 138 10.57 5.16 -6.82
C ARG A 138 10.55 6.40 -7.71
N ALA A 139 10.64 6.22 -9.03
CA ALA A 139 10.59 7.31 -9.99
C ALA A 139 9.28 8.13 -9.86
N TYR A 140 8.14 7.47 -9.69
CA TYR A 140 6.86 8.15 -9.43
C TYR A 140 6.86 8.99 -8.14
N LEU A 141 7.57 8.54 -7.11
CA LEU A 141 7.70 9.25 -5.84
C LEU A 141 8.74 10.37 -5.89
N GLU A 142 9.63 10.42 -6.87
CA GLU A 142 10.63 11.47 -7.03
C GLU A 142 10.13 12.66 -7.86
N ASP A 143 9.20 12.42 -8.78
CA ASP A 143 8.45 13.45 -9.53
C ASP A 143 7.60 14.35 -8.61
#